data_AF-A0A9D1KLT4-F1
#
_entry.id   AF-A0A9D1KLT4-F1
#
_cell.length_a   1.000
_cell.length_b   1.000
_cell.length_c   1.000
_cell.angle_alpha   90.00
_cell.angle_beta   90.00
_cell.angle_gamma   90.00
#
_symmetry.space_group_name_H-M   'P 1'
#
loop_
_entity.id
_entity.type
_entity.pdbx_description
1 polymer ?
#
loop_
_entity_poly.entity_id
_entity_poly.type
_entity_poly.pdbx_seq_one_letter_code
_entity_poly.pdbx_strand_id
1 'polypeptide(L)' 'MPRGAVRKLLTDHAEYGGWELMRLRRHRDGTREVWIRRKVIKVNNRAASMNTAAGAGPQLFD' A
#
# COMPACT_ATOMS: atom_id res chain seq x y z
N MET A 1 -16.28 17.16 20.28
CA MET A 1 -15.60 16.20 19.38
C MET A 1 -14.39 16.86 18.73
N PRO A 2 -13.15 16.50 19.11
CA PRO A 2 -11.93 17.10 18.54
C PRO A 2 -11.77 16.70 17.06
N ARG A 3 -11.35 17.66 16.23
CA ARG A 3 -11.35 17.53 14.76
C ARG A 3 -10.43 16.42 14.21
N GLY A 4 -9.46 15.96 15.01
CA GLY A 4 -8.56 14.86 14.67
C GLY A 4 -9.19 13.46 14.80
N ALA A 5 -10.20 13.29 15.65
CA ALA A 5 -10.78 11.97 15.95
C ALA A 5 -11.44 11.33 14.72
N VAL A 6 -12.15 12.14 13.92
CA VAL A 6 -12.79 11.69 12.68
C VAL A 6 -11.75 11.30 11.63
N ARG A 7 -10.64 12.06 11.54
CA ARG A 7 -9.57 11.77 10.59
C ARG A 7 -8.89 10.45 10.93
N LYS A 8 -8.62 10.21 12.21
CA LYS A 8 -8.04 8.95 12.69
C LYS A 8 -8.97 7.76 12.44
N LEU A 9 -10.25 7.88 12.74
CA LEU A 9 -11.24 6.83 12.49
C LEU A 9 -11.31 6.44 10.99
N LEU A 10 -11.31 7.44 10.10
CA LEU A 10 -11.34 7.20 8.65
C LEU A 10 -10.03 6.59 8.12
N THR A 11 -8.89 6.95 8.70
CA THR A 11 -7.60 6.32 8.39
C THR A 11 -7.57 4.86 8.84
N ASP A 12 -7.95 4.60 10.09
CA ASP A 12 -7.94 3.26 10.68
C ASP A 12 -8.92 2.33 9.90
N HIS A 13 -10.09 2.83 9.48
CA HIS A 13 -11.05 2.05 8.68
C HIS A 13 -10.57 1.78 7.24
N ALA A 14 -9.74 2.65 6.69
CA ALA A 14 -9.18 2.48 5.36
C ALA A 14 -8.06 1.41 5.34
N GLU A 15 -7.29 1.29 6.42
CA GLU A 15 -6.20 0.29 6.53
C GLU A 15 -6.68 -1.17 6.47
N TYR A 16 -7.87 -1.48 7.01
CA TYR A 16 -8.41 -2.84 6.99
C TYR A 16 -8.73 -3.37 5.57
N GLY A 17 -8.97 -2.48 4.60
CA GLY A 17 -9.38 -2.87 3.23
C GLY A 17 -8.35 -2.55 2.15
N GLY A 18 -7.17 -2.05 2.50
CA GLY A 18 -6.20 -1.54 1.52
C GLY A 18 -6.68 -0.26 0.83
N TRP A 19 -7.41 0.59 1.55
CA TRP A 19 -7.84 1.90 1.09
C TRP A 19 -7.07 3.00 1.85
N GLU A 20 -6.88 4.16 1.24
CA GLU A 20 -6.27 5.34 1.85
C GLU A 20 -7.18 6.55 1.66
N LEU A 21 -7.35 7.35 2.71
CA LEU A 21 -8.08 8.62 2.62
C LEU A 21 -7.30 9.60 1.73
N MET A 22 -7.89 9.97 0.59
CA MET A 22 -7.31 10.95 -0.33
C MET A 22 -7.76 12.38 0.01
N ARG A 23 -9.05 12.57 0.27
CA ARG A 23 -9.62 13.90 0.56
C ARG A 23 -10.86 13.77 1.43
N LEU A 24 -11.02 14.74 2.32
CA LEU A 24 -12.23 14.95 3.10
C LEU A 24 -12.70 16.38 2.88
N ARG A 25 -13.94 16.56 2.41
CA ARG A 25 -14.58 17.86 2.29
C ARG A 25 -15.78 17.92 3.21
N ARG A 26 -15.95 19.05 3.88
CA ARG A 26 -17.12 19.34 4.71
C ARG A 26 -17.87 20.52 4.08
N HIS A 27 -19.16 20.35 3.90
CA HIS A 27 -20.05 21.36 3.37
C HIS A 27 -20.71 22.15 4.52
N ARG A 28 -21.24 23.34 4.21
CA ARG A 28 -21.87 24.23 5.22
C ARG A 28 -23.15 23.64 5.80
N ASP A 29 -23.85 22.83 5.03
CA ASP A 29 -25.04 22.05 5.43
C ASP A 29 -24.71 20.91 6.42
N GLY A 30 -23.42 20.65 6.69
CA GLY A 30 -22.95 19.62 7.60
C GLY A 30 -22.61 18.29 6.94
N THR A 31 -22.90 18.12 5.64
CA THR A 31 -22.55 16.91 4.87
C THR A 31 -21.05 16.82 4.63
N ARG A 32 -20.59 15.60 4.33
CA ARG A 32 -19.16 15.28 4.17
C ARG A 32 -18.98 14.42 2.94
N GLU A 33 -18.13 14.87 2.04
CA GLU A 33 -17.65 14.07 0.90
C GLU A 33 -16.28 13.50 1.24
N VAL A 34 -16.10 12.21 0.96
CA VAL A 34 -14.88 11.46 1.26
C VAL A 34 -14.41 10.79 -0.02
N TRP A 35 -13.17 11.08 -0.41
CA TRP A 35 -12.51 10.37 -1.50
C TRP A 35 -11.47 9.44 -0.90
N ILE A 36 -11.56 8.16 -1.25
CA ILE A 36 -10.59 7.12 -0.89
C ILE A 36 -9.95 6.56 -2.15
N ARG A 37 -8.72 6.08 -2.04
CA ARG A 37 -7.99 5.39 -3.13
C ARG A 37 -7.49 4.04 -2.66
N ARG A 38 -7.23 3.12 -3.59
CA ARG A 38 -6.57 1.85 -3.26
C ARG A 38 -5.10 2.11 -2.91
N LYS A 39 -4.64 1.50 -1.81
CA LYS A 39 -3.22 1.42 -1.45
C LYS A 39 -2.54 0.41 -2.37
N VAL A 40 -1.50 0.83 -3.07
CA VAL A 40 -0.66 -0.10 -3.84
C VAL A 40 0.28 -0.81 -2.87
N ILE A 41 -0.02 -2.06 -2.54
CA ILE A 41 0.83 -2.90 -1.70
C ILE A 41 1.82 -3.61 -2.62
N LYS A 42 3.09 -3.18 -2.61
CA LYS A 42 4.15 -3.90 -3.33
C LYS A 42 4.53 -5.14 -2.54
N VAL A 43 4.29 -6.31 -3.13
CA VAL A 43 4.78 -7.58 -2.58
C VAL A 43 6.28 -7.66 -2.85
N ASN A 44 7.10 -7.60 -1.80
CA ASN A 44 8.53 -7.78 -1.91
C ASN A 44 8.84 -9.27 -2.01
N ASN A 45 8.96 -9.81 -3.23
CA ASN A 45 9.36 -11.19 -3.44
C ASN A 45 10.87 -11.34 -3.20
N ARG A 46 11.26 -11.59 -1.95
CA ARG A 46 12.67 -11.82 -1.56
C ARG A 46 13.24 -13.15 -2.10
N ALA A 47 12.42 -14.03 -2.69
CA ALA A 47 12.88 -15.33 -3.18
C ALA A 47 13.35 -15.34 -4.65
N ALA A 48 13.31 -14.22 -5.37
CA ALA A 48 13.66 -14.18 -6.79
C ALA A 48 15.18 -14.26 -7.08
N SER A 49 16.07 -14.24 -6.06
CA SER A 49 17.53 -14.23 -6.29
C SER A 49 18.25 -15.56 -6.02
N MET A 50 17.56 -16.69 -5.79
CA MET A 50 18.23 -17.94 -5.38
C MET A 50 18.44 -19.00 -6.46
N ASN A 51 17.99 -18.81 -7.71
CA ASN A 51 18.18 -19.82 -8.77
C ASN A 51 18.87 -19.27 -10.03
N THR A 52 20.09 -18.74 -9.89
CA THR A 52 20.98 -18.50 -11.05
C THR A 52 22.42 -18.93 -10.72
N ALA A 53 22.56 -20.16 -10.23
CA ALA A 53 23.85 -20.83 -10.07
C ALA A 53 23.70 -22.32 -10.38
N ALA A 54 23.25 -22.65 -11.60
CA ALA A 54 23.23 -24.02 -12.09
C ALA A 54 23.41 -23.97 -13.61
N GLY A 55 24.67 -23.96 -14.07
CA GLY A 55 24.96 -24.01 -15.51
C GLY A 55 26.25 -23.30 -15.94
N ALA A 56 27.36 -23.50 -15.24
CA ALA A 56 28.68 -23.25 -15.81
C ALA A 56 29.48 -24.55 -15.65
N GLY A 57 29.48 -25.37 -16.71
CA GLY A 57 30.30 -26.58 -16.80
C GLY A 57 31.79 -26.22 -16.75
N PRO A 58 32.67 -27.18 -16.43
CA PRO A 58 34.10 -26.92 -16.36
C PRO A 58 34.59 -26.56 -17.77
N GLN A 59 35.08 -25.33 -17.95
CA GLN A 59 35.85 -24.98 -19.12
C GLN A 59 37.18 -25.69 -19.00
N LEU A 60 37.29 -26.83 -19.69
CA LEU A 60 38.53 -27.49 -20.01
C LEU A 60 39.38 -26.47 -20.78
N PHE A 61 40.42 -25.94 -20.12
CA PHE A 61 41.46 -25.19 -20.81
C PHE A 61 42.28 -26.22 -21.60
N ASP A 62 42.16 -26.17 -22.93
CA ASP A 62 43.17 -26.68 -23.87
C ASP A 62 44.11 -25.55 -24.27
#